data_AF-A0A383AU22-F1
#
_entry.id   AF-A0A383AU22-F1
#
_cell.length_a   1.000
_cell.length_b   1.000
_cell.length_c   1.000
_cell.angle_alpha   90.00
_cell.angle_beta   90.00
_cell.angle_gamma   90.00
#
_symmetry.space_group_name_H-M   'P 1'
#
loop_
_entity.id
_entity.type
_entity.pdbx_description
1 polymer ?
#
loop_
_entity_poly.entity_id
_entity_poly.type
_entity_poly.pdbx_seq_one_letter_code
_entity_poly.pdbx_strand_id
1 'polypeptide(L)'
;MKKLILLLACTVIATSAFTQGTINFTNMKPTKQIINDADGNKLEGGFAQLYAGQAADSLSAVGSPVAFYTGTKAGYFKGGVVDVGFNGAGFFQVKAWQGADTFEAALVSGMSNVIGLTPGDSTAAPPGLPADLAGLEAFSLTVIPEPGTIALAVLGLAAFFVRRRK
;
A
#
# COMPACT_ATOMS: atom_id res chain seq x y z
N MET A 1 40.17 -39.70 5.35
CA MET A 1 38.76 -39.35 5.06
C MET A 1 38.30 -38.13 5.88
N LYS A 2 38.96 -36.97 5.72
CA LYS A 2 38.60 -35.71 6.42
C LYS A 2 38.66 -34.47 5.52
N LYS A 3 39.03 -34.65 4.25
CA LYS A 3 39.19 -33.57 3.25
C LYS A 3 38.07 -33.54 2.19
N LEU A 4 37.11 -34.46 2.29
CA LEU A 4 35.95 -34.55 1.38
C LEU A 4 34.68 -33.89 1.94
N ILE A 5 34.69 -33.45 3.21
CA ILE A 5 33.52 -32.84 3.87
C ILE A 5 33.49 -31.31 3.69
N LEU A 6 34.60 -30.68 3.28
CA LEU A 6 34.69 -29.21 3.22
C LEU A 6 34.35 -28.61 1.84
N LEU A 7 34.13 -29.43 0.81
CA LEU A 7 33.94 -28.96 -0.58
C LEU A 7 32.48 -28.91 -1.04
N LEU A 8 31.54 -29.35 -0.19
CA LEU A 8 30.10 -29.33 -0.48
C LEU A 8 29.33 -28.43 0.51
N ALA A 9 29.95 -27.30 0.88
CA ALA A 9 29.34 -26.26 1.71
C ALA A 9 29.31 -24.90 1.00
N CYS A 10 29.50 -24.86 -0.34
CA CYS A 10 29.01 -23.76 -1.16
C CYS A 10 27.50 -23.94 -1.35
N THR A 11 26.78 -23.78 -0.25
CA THR A 11 25.33 -23.58 -0.20
C THR A 11 24.96 -22.53 -1.24
N VAL A 12 24.24 -23.00 -2.25
CA VAL A 12 23.36 -22.27 -3.15
C VAL A 12 23.00 -20.90 -2.56
N ILE A 13 23.70 -19.85 -3.01
CA ILE A 13 23.16 -18.51 -2.95
C ILE A 13 22.02 -18.55 -3.94
N ALA A 14 20.80 -18.74 -3.43
CA ALA A 14 19.61 -18.53 -4.22
C ALA A 14 19.66 -17.06 -4.65
N THR A 15 20.14 -16.81 -5.87
CA THR A 15 19.94 -15.54 -6.53
C THR A 15 18.45 -15.45 -6.77
N SER A 16 17.72 -14.92 -5.79
CA SER A 16 16.40 -14.38 -6.02
C SER A 16 16.61 -13.26 -7.04
N ALA A 17 16.45 -13.61 -8.31
CA ALA A 17 16.29 -12.64 -9.38
C ALA A 17 15.04 -11.86 -9.00
N PHE A 18 15.22 -10.72 -8.34
CA PHE A 18 14.14 -9.79 -8.10
C PHE A 18 13.64 -9.41 -9.48
N THR A 19 12.47 -9.92 -9.80
CA THR A 19 11.74 -9.49 -10.97
C THR A 19 11.28 -8.07 -10.65
N GLN A 20 11.93 -7.07 -11.26
CA GLN A 20 11.74 -5.66 -10.92
C GLN A 20 10.72 -5.01 -11.86
N GLY A 21 9.46 -5.04 -11.46
CA GLY A 21 8.44 -4.19 -12.06
C GLY A 21 8.48 -2.81 -11.41
N THR A 22 8.46 -1.74 -12.20
CA THR A 22 8.55 -0.37 -11.70
C THR A 22 7.31 0.44 -12.03
N ILE A 23 6.81 1.16 -11.04
CA ILE A 23 5.64 2.04 -11.13
C ILE A 23 6.03 3.44 -10.70
N ASN A 24 5.56 4.45 -11.43
CA ASN A 24 5.65 5.83 -11.00
C ASN A 24 4.50 6.14 -10.03
N PHE A 25 4.79 6.16 -8.73
CA PHE A 25 3.82 6.38 -7.68
C PHE A 25 3.51 7.86 -7.53
N THR A 26 2.51 8.33 -8.28
CA THR A 26 1.98 9.68 -8.20
C THR A 26 0.54 9.71 -8.70
N ASN A 27 -0.29 10.58 -8.13
CA ASN A 27 -1.63 10.88 -8.65
C ASN A 27 -1.68 12.15 -9.53
N MET A 28 -0.51 12.66 -9.93
CA MET A 28 -0.41 13.83 -10.82
C MET A 28 -0.31 13.44 -12.30
N LYS A 29 -0.11 12.15 -12.59
CA LYS A 29 0.05 11.56 -13.93
C LYS A 29 -0.57 10.14 -13.95
N PRO A 30 -1.10 9.68 -15.10
CA PRO A 30 -1.21 10.41 -16.37
C PRO A 30 -2.28 11.50 -16.33
N THR A 31 -3.29 11.34 -15.47
CA THR A 31 -4.31 12.34 -15.16
C THR A 31 -4.15 12.80 -13.71
N LYS A 32 -4.54 14.05 -13.43
CA LYS A 32 -4.51 14.59 -12.07
C LYS A 32 -5.76 14.11 -11.33
N GLN A 33 -5.57 13.29 -10.30
CA GLN A 33 -6.63 12.80 -9.45
C GLN A 33 -6.48 13.41 -8.06
N ILE A 34 -7.43 14.26 -7.66
CA ILE A 34 -7.41 14.90 -6.34
C ILE A 34 -8.00 13.91 -5.35
N ILE A 35 -7.26 13.64 -4.27
CA ILE A 35 -7.76 12.88 -3.13
C ILE A 35 -8.33 13.88 -2.12
N ASN A 36 -9.55 13.64 -1.67
CA ASN A 36 -10.24 14.50 -0.73
C ASN A 36 -10.25 13.89 0.69
N ASP A 37 -10.40 14.72 1.71
CA ASP A 37 -10.66 14.32 3.08
C ASP A 37 -12.12 13.84 3.26
N ALA A 38 -12.47 13.48 4.50
CA ALA A 38 -13.81 13.01 4.84
C ALA A 38 -14.91 14.08 4.75
N ASP A 39 -14.52 15.36 4.77
CA ASP A 39 -15.41 16.51 4.63
C ASP A 39 -15.56 16.96 3.16
N GLY A 40 -14.85 16.30 2.24
CA GLY A 40 -14.85 16.62 0.81
C GLY A 40 -13.90 17.76 0.41
N ASN A 41 -13.07 18.26 1.32
CA ASN A 41 -12.00 19.20 0.98
C ASN A 41 -10.79 18.44 0.43
N LYS A 42 -9.85 19.15 -0.20
CA LYS A 42 -8.60 18.52 -0.65
C LYS A 42 -7.84 17.98 0.55
N LEU A 43 -7.39 16.73 0.49
CA LEU A 43 -6.68 16.12 1.61
C LEU A 43 -5.37 16.86 1.89
N GLU A 44 -5.23 17.40 3.10
CA GLU A 44 -3.99 18.00 3.57
C GLU A 44 -3.35 17.13 4.64
N GLY A 45 -2.08 16.76 4.40
CA GLY A 45 -1.38 15.82 5.26
C GLY A 45 -1.87 14.38 5.12
N GLY A 46 -1.40 13.50 5.99
CA GLY A 46 -1.61 12.06 5.86
C GLY A 46 -0.63 11.39 4.90
N PHE A 47 -0.88 10.12 4.60
CA PHE A 47 0.01 9.26 3.85
C PHE A 47 -0.75 8.47 2.77
N ALA A 48 -0.09 8.26 1.64
CA ALA A 48 -0.52 7.36 0.59
C ALA A 48 0.50 6.22 0.43
N GLN A 49 0.02 5.00 0.22
CA GLN A 49 0.88 3.86 -0.08
C GLN A 49 0.30 3.05 -1.23
N LEU A 50 1.20 2.53 -2.06
CA LEU A 50 0.84 1.64 -3.16
C LEU A 50 0.64 0.23 -2.62
N TYR A 51 -0.45 -0.40 -3.04
CA TYR A 51 -0.69 -1.83 -2.83
C TYR A 51 -0.67 -2.50 -4.19
N ALA A 52 0.06 -3.60 -4.32
CA ALA A 52 0.17 -4.34 -5.57
C ALA A 52 0.15 -5.86 -5.36
N GLY A 53 -0.27 -6.58 -6.39
CA GLY A 53 -0.27 -8.03 -6.43
C GLY A 53 -0.63 -8.58 -7.80
N GLN A 54 -0.38 -9.87 -8.03
CA GLN A 54 -0.73 -10.54 -9.30
C GLN A 54 -2.22 -10.92 -9.38
N ALA A 55 -2.95 -10.84 -8.26
CA ALA A 55 -4.38 -11.09 -8.18
C ALA A 55 -5.10 -9.89 -7.54
N ALA A 56 -6.30 -9.55 -8.01
CA ALA A 56 -7.04 -8.37 -7.58
C ALA A 56 -7.49 -8.41 -6.11
N ASP A 57 -7.61 -9.61 -5.55
CA ASP A 57 -8.00 -9.91 -4.17
C ASP A 57 -6.79 -10.13 -3.24
N SER A 58 -5.57 -10.16 -3.79
CA SER A 58 -4.33 -10.40 -3.04
C SER A 58 -3.34 -9.28 -3.28
N LEU A 59 -3.61 -8.12 -2.67
CA LEU A 59 -2.76 -6.93 -2.76
C LEU A 59 -1.95 -6.75 -1.48
N SER A 60 -0.64 -6.52 -1.63
CA SER A 60 0.29 -6.28 -0.53
C SER A 60 0.85 -4.86 -0.60
N ALA A 61 1.21 -4.28 0.54
CA ALA A 61 1.82 -2.96 0.58
C ALA A 61 3.20 -2.97 -0.09
N VAL A 62 3.44 -2.03 -0.98
CA VAL A 62 4.67 -1.89 -1.76
C VAL A 62 5.27 -0.51 -1.55
N GLY A 63 6.57 -0.49 -1.21
CA GLY A 63 7.29 0.74 -0.92
C GLY A 63 6.88 1.39 0.40
N SER A 64 7.49 2.53 0.70
CA SER A 64 7.20 3.30 1.91
C SER A 64 5.99 4.21 1.72
N PRO A 65 5.22 4.51 2.79
CA PRO A 65 4.19 5.52 2.76
C PRO A 65 4.74 6.89 2.36
N VAL A 66 4.00 7.62 1.54
CA VAL A 66 4.38 8.92 0.99
C VAL A 66 3.41 9.98 1.50
N ALA A 67 3.95 11.05 2.06
CA ALA A 67 3.13 12.14 2.56
C ALA A 67 2.43 12.90 1.43
N PHE A 68 1.21 13.33 1.68
CA PHE A 68 0.51 14.27 0.79
C PHE A 68 1.15 15.66 0.84
N TYR A 69 1.07 16.37 -0.28
CA TYR A 69 1.40 17.80 -0.31
C TYR A 69 0.37 18.60 0.49
N THR A 70 0.78 19.81 0.89
CA THR A 70 -0.05 20.78 1.61
C THR A 70 -0.30 22.03 0.75
N GLY A 71 -1.29 22.85 1.14
CA GLY A 71 -1.57 24.14 0.51
C GLY A 71 -2.10 24.00 -0.92
N THR A 72 -1.49 24.71 -1.88
CA THR A 72 -1.98 24.75 -3.27
C THR A 72 -1.95 23.40 -3.98
N LYS A 73 -1.19 22.44 -3.45
CA LYS A 73 -1.08 21.06 -3.94
C LYS A 73 -1.73 20.02 -3.03
N ALA A 74 -2.58 20.44 -2.09
CA ALA A 74 -3.42 19.54 -1.30
C ALA A 74 -4.13 18.50 -2.19
N GLY A 75 -4.23 17.28 -1.70
CA GLY A 75 -4.81 16.14 -2.40
C GLY A 75 -3.90 15.47 -3.42
N TYR A 76 -2.64 15.93 -3.57
CA TYR A 76 -1.65 15.31 -4.44
C TYR A 76 -0.49 14.68 -3.66
N PHE A 77 0.10 13.62 -4.22
CA PHE A 77 1.32 13.00 -3.72
C PHE A 77 2.28 12.63 -4.86
N LYS A 78 3.57 12.52 -4.53
CA LYS A 78 4.61 12.09 -5.46
C LYS A 78 5.67 11.29 -4.72
N GLY A 79 5.57 9.97 -4.83
CA GLY A 79 6.49 8.99 -4.23
C GLY A 79 7.70 8.65 -5.08
N GLY A 80 7.67 8.99 -6.38
CA GLY A 80 8.72 8.60 -7.31
C GLY A 80 8.53 7.19 -7.83
N VAL A 81 9.62 6.52 -8.19
CA VAL A 81 9.59 5.16 -8.76
C VAL A 81 9.57 4.13 -7.63
N VAL A 82 8.59 3.24 -7.65
CA VAL A 82 8.38 2.15 -6.68
C VAL A 82 8.57 0.82 -7.39
N ASP A 83 9.38 -0.07 -6.80
CA ASP A 83 9.57 -1.45 -7.24
C ASP A 83 8.47 -2.33 -6.63
N VAL A 84 7.74 -3.05 -7.47
CA VAL A 84 6.59 -3.88 -7.08
C VAL A 84 6.97 -5.34 -6.84
N GLY A 85 8.23 -5.72 -7.12
CA GLY A 85 8.75 -7.05 -6.84
C GLY A 85 8.18 -8.17 -7.72
N PHE A 86 7.46 -7.83 -8.79
CA PHE A 86 7.01 -8.75 -9.84
C PHE A 86 7.01 -8.07 -11.21
N ASN A 87 7.09 -8.86 -12.29
CA ASN A 87 7.02 -8.41 -13.68
C ASN A 87 5.81 -9.08 -14.36
N GLY A 88 5.28 -8.44 -15.40
CA GLY A 88 4.03 -8.82 -16.05
C GLY A 88 2.80 -8.13 -15.45
N ALA A 89 1.64 -8.40 -16.04
CA ALA A 89 0.39 -7.78 -15.64
C ALA A 89 0.05 -8.06 -14.17
N GLY A 90 -0.35 -7.02 -13.45
CA GLY A 90 -0.79 -7.10 -12.06
C GLY A 90 -1.86 -6.08 -11.75
N PHE A 91 -2.26 -6.08 -10.49
CA PHE A 91 -3.30 -5.22 -9.94
C PHE A 91 -2.70 -4.26 -8.93
N PHE A 92 -3.20 -3.03 -8.94
CA PHE A 92 -2.67 -1.91 -8.16
C PHE A 92 -3.82 -1.15 -7.51
N GLN A 93 -3.61 -0.74 -6.27
CA GLN A 93 -4.54 0.09 -5.52
C GLN A 93 -3.76 1.10 -4.70
N VAL A 94 -4.24 2.34 -4.65
CA VAL A 94 -3.69 3.37 -3.77
C VAL A 94 -4.53 3.41 -2.51
N LYS A 95 -3.89 3.23 -1.35
CA LYS A 95 -4.52 3.41 -0.05
C LYS A 95 -4.01 4.70 0.57
N ALA A 96 -4.92 5.53 1.07
CA ALA A 96 -4.59 6.78 1.72
C ALA A 96 -5.22 6.84 3.11
N TRP A 97 -4.52 7.45 4.06
CA TRP A 97 -4.99 7.57 5.43
C TRP A 97 -4.40 8.78 6.16
N GLN A 98 -5.02 9.15 7.27
CA GLN A 98 -4.59 10.26 8.12
C GLN A 98 -4.71 9.89 9.61
N GLY A 99 -3.88 10.52 10.44
CA GLY A 99 -3.97 10.41 11.90
C GLY A 99 -3.30 9.16 12.51
N ALA A 100 -2.61 8.36 11.70
CA ALA A 100 -1.85 7.19 12.17
C ALA A 100 -0.63 6.89 11.28
N ASP A 101 0.31 6.10 11.81
CA ASP A 101 1.52 5.68 11.09
C ASP A 101 1.23 4.61 10.03
N THR A 102 0.14 3.85 10.19
CA THR A 102 -0.26 2.75 9.30
C THR A 102 -1.72 2.88 8.88
N PHE A 103 -2.04 2.35 7.70
CA PHE A 103 -3.41 2.34 7.17
C PHE A 103 -4.40 1.64 8.12
N GLU A 104 -4.01 0.51 8.71
CA GLU A 104 -4.87 -0.30 9.58
C GLU A 104 -5.16 0.37 10.94
N ALA A 105 -4.27 1.25 11.40
CA ALA A 105 -4.46 2.00 12.65
C ALA A 105 -5.21 3.33 12.45
N ALA A 106 -5.45 3.73 11.19
CA ALA A 106 -6.03 5.02 10.89
C ALA A 106 -7.56 5.02 11.05
N LEU A 107 -8.08 6.05 11.71
CA LEU A 107 -9.52 6.29 11.82
C LEU A 107 -10.10 7.01 10.60
N VAL A 108 -9.23 7.58 9.76
CA VAL A 108 -9.62 8.28 8.53
C VAL A 108 -8.83 7.68 7.40
N SER A 109 -9.50 6.91 6.53
CA SER A 109 -8.83 6.22 5.43
C SER A 109 -9.72 6.03 4.21
N GLY A 110 -9.10 5.78 3.07
CA GLY A 110 -9.76 5.59 1.79
C GLY A 110 -8.89 4.77 0.84
N MET A 111 -9.53 4.11 -0.11
CA MET A 111 -8.87 3.26 -1.10
C MET A 111 -9.37 3.62 -2.49
N SER A 112 -8.48 3.61 -3.47
CA SER A 112 -8.84 3.78 -4.87
C SER A 112 -9.54 2.53 -5.44
N ASN A 113 -10.05 2.66 -6.66
CA ASN A 113 -10.34 1.52 -7.51
C ASN A 113 -9.09 0.63 -7.69
N VAL A 114 -9.33 -0.67 -7.92
CA VAL A 114 -8.27 -1.61 -8.29
C VAL A 114 -8.01 -1.50 -9.79
N ILE A 115 -6.76 -1.29 -10.16
CA ILE A 115 -6.33 -1.00 -11.53
C ILE A 115 -5.48 -2.17 -12.03
N GLY A 116 -5.83 -2.73 -13.18
CA GLY A 116 -4.99 -3.70 -13.88
C GLY A 116 -4.02 -3.01 -14.81
N LEU A 117 -2.71 -3.16 -14.60
CA LEU A 117 -1.67 -2.61 -15.48
C LEU A 117 -0.43 -3.50 -15.50
N THR A 118 0.43 -3.29 -16.49
CA THR A 118 1.74 -3.96 -16.58
C THR A 118 2.82 -2.96 -16.12
N PRO A 119 3.57 -3.25 -15.06
CA PRO A 119 4.69 -2.42 -14.61
C PRO A 119 5.78 -2.29 -15.67
N GLY A 120 6.61 -1.25 -15.53
CA GLY A 120 7.80 -1.09 -16.35
C GLY A 120 8.84 -2.14 -16.00
N ASP A 121 9.38 -2.83 -17.00
CA ASP A 121 10.42 -3.84 -16.82
C ASP A 121 11.81 -3.19 -16.81
N SER A 122 12.41 -3.01 -15.63
CA SER A 122 13.75 -2.42 -15.51
C SER A 122 14.86 -3.34 -16.02
N THR A 123 14.56 -4.62 -16.29
CA THR A 123 15.49 -5.64 -16.75
C THR A 123 15.48 -5.85 -18.28
N ALA A 124 14.52 -5.23 -18.98
CA ALA A 124 14.44 -5.26 -20.44
C ALA A 124 15.62 -4.53 -21.11
N ALA A 125 15.88 -4.86 -22.38
CA ALA A 125 16.89 -4.19 -23.22
C ALA A 125 16.22 -3.58 -24.47
N PRO A 126 16.03 -2.24 -24.53
CA PRO A 126 16.36 -1.23 -23.53
C PRO A 126 15.44 -1.30 -22.28
N PRO A 127 15.88 -0.77 -21.11
CA PRO A 127 15.06 -0.77 -19.90
C PRO A 127 13.71 -0.08 -20.13
N GLY A 128 12.65 -0.73 -19.66
CA GLY A 128 11.30 -0.19 -19.67
C GLY A 128 11.19 1.03 -18.76
N LEU A 129 10.44 2.04 -19.20
CA LEU A 129 10.09 3.17 -18.34
C LEU A 129 9.11 2.71 -17.26
N PRO A 130 9.16 3.29 -16.03
CA PRO A 130 8.16 3.01 -15.01
C PRO A 130 6.75 3.32 -15.53
N ALA A 131 5.81 2.40 -15.30
CA ALA A 131 4.44 2.63 -15.74
C ALA A 131 3.73 3.62 -14.81
N ASP A 132 2.94 4.53 -15.38
CA ASP A 132 2.09 5.43 -14.60
C ASP A 132 0.81 4.70 -14.16
N LEU A 133 0.16 5.20 -13.09
CA LEU A 133 -1.12 4.68 -12.59
C LEU A 133 -2.31 5.06 -13.49
N ALA A 134 -2.30 4.57 -14.73
CA ALA A 134 -3.35 4.82 -15.71
C ALA A 134 -4.67 4.17 -15.29
N GLY A 135 -5.73 4.96 -15.16
CA GLY A 135 -7.05 4.49 -14.68
C GLY A 135 -7.27 4.68 -13.18
N LEU A 136 -6.36 5.35 -12.47
CA LEU A 136 -6.61 5.81 -11.10
C LEU A 136 -7.78 6.80 -11.11
N GLU A 137 -8.75 6.56 -10.25
CA GLU A 137 -9.88 7.47 -10.01
C GLU A 137 -9.65 8.29 -8.74
N ALA A 138 -10.18 9.51 -8.73
CA ALA A 138 -10.26 10.31 -7.52
C ALA A 138 -11.15 9.61 -6.48
N PHE A 139 -10.75 9.67 -5.22
CA PHE A 139 -11.52 9.13 -4.10
C PHE A 139 -11.40 10.05 -2.89
N SER A 140 -12.29 9.86 -1.92
CA SER A 140 -12.30 10.62 -0.66
C SER A 140 -12.00 9.66 0.49
N LEU A 141 -11.34 10.17 1.53
CA LEU A 141 -11.20 9.42 2.77
C LEU A 141 -12.55 9.36 3.48
N THR A 142 -12.75 8.35 4.31
CA THR A 142 -13.94 8.19 5.13
C THR A 142 -13.52 7.98 6.57
N VAL A 143 -14.33 8.47 7.51
CA VAL A 143 -14.13 8.16 8.92
C VAL A 143 -14.60 6.74 9.15
N ILE A 144 -13.68 5.86 9.52
CA ILE A 144 -13.99 4.51 9.95
C ILE A 144 -14.53 4.62 11.39
N PRO A 145 -15.79 4.24 11.64
CA PRO A 145 -16.30 4.19 13.01
C PRO A 145 -15.44 3.22 13.81
N GLU A 146 -14.94 3.66 14.97
CA GLU A 146 -14.12 2.81 15.84
C GLU A 146 -14.85 1.46 16.07
N PRO A 147 -14.21 0.30 15.82
CA PRO A 147 -14.80 -0.98 16.15
C PRO A 147 -15.06 -0.94 17.65
N GLY A 148 -16.33 -1.04 18.07
CA GLY A 148 -16.80 -0.59 19.38
C GLY A 148 -16.01 -1.10 20.57
N THR A 149 -14.88 -0.46 20.88
CA THR A 149 -14.02 -0.76 22.02
C THR A 149 -14.81 -0.57 23.30
N ILE A 150 -15.72 0.40 23.31
CA ILE A 150 -16.70 0.61 24.37
C ILE A 150 -17.68 -0.56 24.46
N ALA A 151 -18.20 -1.04 23.33
CA ALA A 151 -19.11 -2.20 23.32
C ALA A 151 -18.40 -3.47 23.84
N LEU A 152 -17.16 -3.71 23.43
CA LEU A 152 -16.32 -4.80 23.92
C LEU A 152 -15.96 -4.64 25.41
N ALA A 153 -15.66 -3.43 25.87
CA ALA A 153 -15.38 -3.16 27.29
C ALA A 153 -16.63 -3.37 28.15
N VAL A 154 -17.80 -2.92 27.69
CA VAL A 154 -19.09 -3.13 28.37
C VAL A 154 -19.46 -4.62 28.37
N LEU A 155 -19.30 -5.32 27.26
CA LEU A 155 -19.54 -6.77 27.18
C LEU A 155 -18.55 -7.54 28.06
N GLY A 156 -17.28 -7.14 28.09
CA GLY A 156 -16.25 -7.71 28.96
C GLY A 156 -16.56 -7.51 30.44
N LEU A 157 -16.99 -6.29 30.83
CA LEU A 157 -17.46 -5.99 32.19
C LEU A 157 -18.70 -6.80 32.56
N ALA A 158 -19.68 -6.87 31.66
CA ALA A 158 -20.90 -7.67 31.86
C ALA A 158 -20.56 -9.16 32.05
N ALA A 159 -19.71 -9.72 31.20
CA ALA A 159 -19.22 -11.10 31.33
C ALA A 159 -18.46 -11.33 32.65
N PHE A 160 -17.65 -10.37 33.08
CA PHE A 160 -16.94 -10.44 34.36
C PHE A 160 -17.90 -10.48 35.56
N PHE A 161 -18.93 -9.64 35.57
CA PHE A 161 -19.93 -9.63 36.65
C PHE A 161 -20.81 -10.88 36.65
N VAL A 162 -21.13 -11.44 35.47
CA VAL A 162 -21.84 -12.73 35.37
C VAL A 162 -20.96 -13.88 35.89
N ARG A 163 -19.65 -13.88 35.60
CA ARG A 163 -18.71 -14.88 36.11
C ARG A 163 -18.54 -14.80 37.64
N ARG A 164 -18.57 -13.60 38.22
CA ARG A 164 -18.45 -13.42 39.68
C ARG A 164 -19.67 -13.88 40.48
N ARG A 165 -20.81 -14.16 39.82
CA ARG A 165 -22.05 -14.63 40.46
C ARG A 165 -22.24 -16.15 40.39
N LYS A 166 -21.31 -16.89 39.80
CA LYS A 166 -21.20 -18.35 39.89
C LYS A 166 -20.07 -18.72 40.84
#